data_AF-A0A969JNR4-F1
#
_entry.id   AF-A0A969JNR4-F1
#
_cell.length_a   1.000
_cell.length_b   1.000
_cell.length_c   1.000
_cell.angle_alpha   90.00
_cell.angle_beta   90.00
_cell.angle_gamma   90.00
#
_symmetry.space_group_name_H-M   'P 1'
#
loop_
_entity.id
_entity.type
_entity.pdbx_description
1 polymer ?
#
loop_
_entity_poly.entity_id
_entity_poly.type
_entity_poly.pdbx_seq_one_letter_code
_entity_poly.pdbx_strand_id
1 'polypeptide(L)'
;MNSNHEKSTSTVYDLLEWAPPEVVVDVFCSSGTYVRSLANELGEALGVGAHLVGLRRTKSGRFTLRDAISLRRLRESFEAGDWYQHLIPASEALADWPLVELSGEEVDLVRHGHRVPADPESPEWARALTEQGDLVALVENIENEWQPRKVFLIE
;
A
#
# COMPACT_ATOMS: atom_id res chain seq x y z
N MET A 1 23.45 -12.61 12.61
CA MET A 1 23.11 -13.06 11.24
C MET A 1 22.15 -12.04 10.67
N ASN A 2 22.66 -11.10 9.85
CA ASN A 2 21.83 -10.08 9.22
C ASN A 2 21.20 -10.69 7.98
N SER A 3 19.90 -10.94 8.04
CA SER A 3 19.07 -11.33 6.90
C SER A 3 18.97 -10.16 5.93
N ASN A 4 19.87 -10.16 4.94
CA ASN A 4 19.72 -9.39 3.71
C ASN A 4 18.37 -9.77 3.07
N HIS A 5 17.37 -8.93 3.27
CA HIS A 5 16.17 -8.93 2.44
C HIS A 5 16.56 -8.37 1.08
N GLU A 6 17.11 -9.25 0.24
CA GLU A 6 17.29 -9.00 -1.19
C GLU A 6 15.89 -8.77 -1.77
N LYS A 7 15.52 -7.50 -1.97
CA LYS A 7 14.25 -7.12 -2.61
C LYS A 7 14.22 -7.75 -4.00
N SER A 8 13.54 -8.87 -4.15
CA SER A 8 13.24 -9.48 -5.44
C SER A 8 12.38 -8.50 -6.23
N THR A 9 13.02 -7.66 -7.04
CA THR A 9 12.37 -6.69 -7.92
C THR A 9 11.75 -7.49 -9.06
N SER A 10 10.47 -7.83 -8.93
CA SER A 10 9.72 -8.49 -10.00
C SER A 10 9.18 -7.41 -10.92
N THR A 11 9.64 -7.37 -12.17
CA THR A 11 9.10 -6.52 -13.23
C THR A 11 8.66 -7.41 -14.39
N VAL A 12 7.39 -7.33 -14.75
CA VAL A 12 6.80 -8.02 -15.90
C VAL A 12 6.09 -6.96 -16.73
N TYR A 13 6.21 -7.05 -18.05
CA TYR A 13 5.55 -6.11 -18.96
C TYR A 13 4.97 -6.82 -20.16
N ASP A 14 3.83 -6.30 -20.63
CA ASP A 14 3.08 -6.81 -21.78
C ASP A 14 2.99 -5.72 -22.84
N LEU A 15 3.19 -6.09 -24.11
CA LEU A 15 3.01 -5.17 -25.24
C LEU A 15 1.52 -4.94 -25.47
N LEU A 16 1.08 -3.67 -25.39
CA LEU A 16 -0.30 -3.29 -25.65
C LEU A 16 -0.48 -2.75 -27.08
N GLU A 17 0.44 -1.91 -27.53
CA GLU A 17 0.35 -1.24 -28.83
C GLU A 17 1.74 -0.99 -29.42
N TRP A 18 1.83 -1.10 -30.74
CA TRP A 18 3.03 -0.77 -31.51
C TRP A 18 2.65 0.12 -32.69
N ALA A 19 3.04 1.39 -32.61
CA ALA A 19 2.79 2.42 -33.61
C ALA A 19 4.06 3.27 -33.77
N PRO A 20 5.06 2.78 -34.54
CA PRO A 20 6.37 3.42 -34.64
C PRO A 20 6.28 4.93 -34.92
N PRO A 21 7.07 5.76 -34.22
CA PRO A 21 8.17 5.38 -33.32
C PRO A 21 7.74 5.05 -31.87
N GLU A 22 6.44 4.91 -31.60
CA GLU A 22 5.90 4.71 -30.25
C GLU A 22 5.53 3.25 -29.96
N VAL A 23 5.69 2.87 -28.69
CA VAL A 23 5.27 1.59 -28.12
C VAL A 23 4.56 1.85 -26.80
N VAL A 24 3.46 1.12 -26.57
CA VAL A 24 2.75 1.14 -25.29
C VAL A 24 2.90 -0.21 -24.65
N VAL A 25 3.40 -0.22 -23.41
CA VAL A 25 3.54 -1.42 -22.58
C VAL A 25 2.76 -1.26 -21.27
N ASP A 26 2.11 -2.33 -20.84
CA ASP A 26 1.64 -2.44 -19.45
C ASP A 26 2.79 -2.96 -18.60
N VAL A 27 2.96 -2.44 -17.39
CA VAL A 27 4.09 -2.79 -16.51
C VAL A 27 3.58 -3.10 -15.12
N PHE A 28 3.74 -4.35 -14.71
CA PHE A 28 3.61 -4.76 -13.32
C PHE A 28 4.99 -4.75 -12.67
N CYS A 29 5.17 -3.96 -11.62
CA CYS A 29 6.45 -3.83 -10.95
C CYS A 29 6.31 -3.61 -9.44
N SER A 30 7.34 -4.00 -8.70
CA SER A 30 7.45 -3.69 -7.26
C SER A 30 7.61 -2.19 -7.02
N SER A 31 7.31 -1.76 -5.79
CA SER A 31 7.54 -0.37 -5.37
C SER A 31 9.01 0.03 -5.55
N GLY A 32 9.24 1.22 -6.11
CA GLY A 32 10.59 1.76 -6.32
C GLY A 32 11.17 1.50 -7.72
N THR A 33 10.48 0.73 -8.57
CA THR A 33 10.89 0.57 -9.97
C THR A 33 10.81 1.91 -10.72
N TYR A 34 11.90 2.25 -11.39
CA TYR A 34 12.02 3.49 -12.15
C TYR A 34 11.71 3.23 -13.63
N VAL A 35 10.45 3.44 -14.02
CA VAL A 35 9.94 3.14 -15.38
C VAL A 35 10.73 3.86 -16.49
N ARG A 36 11.34 5.00 -16.18
CA ARG A 36 12.22 5.72 -17.12
C ARG A 36 13.51 4.96 -17.42
N SER A 37 14.10 4.27 -16.44
CA SER A 37 15.27 3.41 -16.66
C SER A 37 14.88 2.17 -17.45
N LEU A 38 13.72 1.58 -17.14
CA LEU A 38 13.18 0.46 -17.93
C LEU A 38 13.04 0.84 -19.42
N ALA A 39 12.51 2.04 -19.72
CA ALA A 39 12.44 2.52 -21.10
C ALA A 39 13.83 2.63 -21.76
N ASN A 40 14.82 3.17 -21.05
CA ASN A 40 16.20 3.27 -21.54
C ASN A 40 16.81 1.88 -21.81
N GLU A 41 16.69 0.95 -20.85
CA GLU A 41 17.19 -0.42 -20.95
C GLU A 41 16.55 -1.18 -22.12
N LEU A 42 15.24 -1.02 -22.35
CA LEU A 42 14.56 -1.59 -23.51
C LEU A 42 15.09 -1.00 -24.83
N GLY A 43 15.32 0.31 -24.87
CA GLY A 43 15.91 0.97 -26.02
C GLY A 43 17.34 0.53 -26.33
N GLU A 44 18.16 0.35 -25.29
CA GLU A 44 19.52 -0.19 -25.39
C GLU A 44 19.52 -1.64 -25.89
N ALA A 45 18.64 -2.48 -25.35
CA ALA A 45 18.49 -3.87 -25.79
C ALA A 45 18.08 -4.00 -27.27
N LEU A 46 17.32 -3.03 -27.77
CA LEU A 46 16.91 -2.94 -29.18
C LEU A 46 17.96 -2.25 -30.08
N GLY A 47 19.00 -1.65 -29.51
CA GLY A 47 20.07 -0.96 -30.24
C GLY A 47 19.67 0.37 -30.89
N VAL A 48 18.48 0.90 -30.57
CA VAL A 48 17.94 2.14 -31.15
C VAL A 48 17.84 3.28 -30.15
N GLY A 49 17.92 2.98 -28.84
CA GLY A 49 17.61 3.90 -27.77
C GLY A 49 16.10 4.14 -27.63
N ALA A 50 15.65 4.47 -26.42
CA ALA A 50 14.26 4.79 -26.15
C ALA A 50 14.15 5.68 -24.92
N HIS A 51 13.07 6.45 -24.86
CA HIS A 51 12.76 7.30 -23.72
C HIS A 51 11.24 7.28 -23.46
N LEU A 52 10.88 7.54 -22.21
CA LEU A 52 9.48 7.56 -21.80
C LEU A 52 8.79 8.85 -22.28
N VAL A 53 7.77 8.73 -23.11
CA VAL A 53 6.96 9.87 -23.59
C VAL A 53 5.63 10.04 -22.83
N GLY A 54 5.13 8.96 -22.23
CA GLY A 54 3.90 8.95 -21.45
C GLY A 54 3.96 7.92 -20.32
N LEU A 55 3.33 8.22 -19.19
CA LEU A 55 3.24 7.32 -18.05
C LEU A 55 1.90 7.51 -17.34
N ARG A 56 1.20 6.39 -17.12
CA ARG A 56 -0.01 6.37 -16.31
C ARG A 56 0.05 5.21 -15.32
N ARG A 57 0.11 5.53 -14.03
CA ARG A 57 -0.03 4.51 -12.98
C ARG A 57 -1.50 4.11 -12.88
N THR A 58 -1.79 2.85 -13.19
CA THR A 58 -3.16 2.31 -13.21
C THR A 58 -3.56 1.65 -11.88
N LYS A 59 -2.58 1.22 -11.08
CA LYS A 59 -2.76 0.54 -9.78
C LYS A 59 -1.60 0.86 -8.82
N SER A 60 -1.87 0.90 -7.51
CA SER A 60 -0.87 0.95 -6.43
C SER A 60 -1.39 0.15 -5.23
N GLY A 61 -0.72 -0.97 -4.90
CA GLY A 61 -1.28 -1.92 -3.93
C GLY A 61 -2.64 -2.41 -4.41
N ARG A 62 -3.66 -2.34 -3.54
CA ARG A 62 -5.05 -2.67 -3.90
C ARG A 62 -5.81 -1.56 -4.66
N PHE A 63 -5.32 -0.32 -4.64
CA PHE A 63 -6.03 0.83 -5.21
C PHE A 63 -5.82 0.94 -6.71
N THR A 64 -6.90 1.23 -7.43
CA THR A 64 -6.97 1.34 -8.88
C THR A 64 -7.41 2.73 -9.32
N LEU A 65 -7.43 2.97 -10.64
CA LEU A 65 -8.01 4.20 -11.20
C LEU A 65 -9.50 4.39 -10.87
N ARG A 66 -10.24 3.35 -10.48
CA ARG A 66 -11.65 3.48 -10.07
C ARG A 66 -11.80 4.18 -8.73
N ASP A 67 -10.79 4.04 -7.88
CA ASP A 67 -10.71 4.66 -6.55
C ASP A 67 -10.13 6.09 -6.63
N ALA A 68 -9.66 6.51 -7.81
CA ALA A 68 -9.02 7.79 -8.00
C ALA A 68 -10.03 8.92 -8.22
N ILE A 69 -9.86 10.02 -7.50
CA ILE A 69 -10.60 11.27 -7.71
C ILE A 69 -9.73 12.31 -8.44
N SER A 70 -10.32 13.01 -9.41
CA SER A 70 -9.64 14.15 -10.05
C SER A 70 -9.53 15.33 -9.09
N LEU A 71 -8.45 16.11 -9.17
CA LEU A 71 -8.27 17.32 -8.36
C LEU A 71 -9.41 18.34 -8.50
N ARG A 72 -10.04 18.42 -9.69
CA ARG A 72 -11.20 19.30 -9.90
C ARG A 72 -12.38 18.88 -9.03
N ARG A 73 -12.81 17.61 -9.12
CA ARG A 73 -13.88 17.06 -8.29
C ARG A 73 -13.58 17.14 -6.79
N LEU A 74 -12.33 16.86 -6.40
CA LEU A 74 -11.93 16.98 -5.00
C LEU A 74 -12.11 18.42 -4.49
N ARG A 75 -11.74 19.43 -5.31
CA ARG A 75 -11.96 20.84 -4.99
C ARG A 75 -13.44 21.20 -4.84
N GLU A 76 -14.27 20.75 -5.77
CA GLU A 76 -15.74 20.94 -5.70
C GLU A 76 -16.30 20.36 -4.39
N SER A 77 -15.81 19.20 -3.95
CA SER A 77 -16.19 18.61 -2.66
C SER A 77 -15.68 19.37 -1.43
N PHE A 78 -14.51 20.00 -1.51
CA PHE A 78 -14.06 20.90 -0.44
C PHE A 78 -14.97 22.12 -0.31
N GLU A 79 -15.41 22.69 -1.43
CA GLU A 79 -16.34 23.82 -1.46
C GLU A 79 -17.73 23.44 -0.94
N ALA A 80 -18.20 22.23 -1.25
CA ALA A 80 -19.46 21.68 -0.76
C ALA A 80 -19.41 21.20 0.69
N GLY A 81 -18.22 21.03 1.28
CA GLY A 81 -18.02 20.54 2.63
C GLY A 81 -18.15 19.02 2.79
N ASP A 82 -18.17 18.25 1.72
CA ASP A 82 -18.38 16.78 1.71
C ASP A 82 -17.12 15.99 1.32
N TRP A 83 -15.94 16.63 1.33
CA TRP A 83 -14.66 16.04 0.91
C TRP A 83 -14.25 14.77 1.66
N TYR A 84 -14.69 14.62 2.92
CA TYR A 84 -14.35 13.48 3.77
C TYR A 84 -14.88 12.15 3.21
N GLN A 85 -15.91 12.17 2.35
CA GLN A 85 -16.42 10.97 1.68
C GLN A 85 -15.39 10.32 0.74
N HIS A 86 -14.38 11.09 0.32
CA HIS A 86 -13.30 10.61 -0.57
C HIS A 86 -12.08 10.09 0.20
N LEU A 87 -12.08 10.19 1.53
CA LEU A 87 -11.03 9.60 2.35
C LEU A 87 -11.24 8.10 2.46
N ILE A 88 -10.15 7.36 2.33
CA ILE A 88 -10.11 5.92 2.58
C ILE A 88 -9.67 5.74 4.04
N PRO A 89 -10.45 5.04 4.89
CA PRO A 89 -10.05 4.76 6.25
C PRO A 89 -8.71 4.03 6.31
N ALA A 90 -7.88 4.35 7.31
CA ALA A 90 -6.57 3.70 7.46
C ALA A 90 -6.68 2.19 7.65
N SER A 91 -7.74 1.73 8.33
CA SER A 91 -8.07 0.31 8.47
C SER A 91 -8.28 -0.34 7.09
N GLU A 92 -9.04 0.30 6.20
CA GLU A 92 -9.26 -0.18 4.84
C GLU A 92 -8.00 -0.12 3.97
N ALA A 93 -7.15 0.89 4.15
CA ALA A 93 -5.88 0.98 3.42
C ALA A 93 -4.93 -0.19 3.70
N LEU A 94 -5.11 -0.84 4.85
CA LEU A 94 -4.36 -2.03 5.27
C LEU A 94 -5.22 -3.31 5.17
N ALA A 95 -6.25 -3.34 4.34
CA ALA A 95 -7.15 -4.50 4.25
C ALA A 95 -6.47 -5.84 3.94
N ASP A 96 -5.33 -5.80 3.26
CA ASP A 96 -4.55 -6.99 2.91
C ASP A 96 -3.74 -7.54 4.11
N TRP A 97 -3.70 -6.81 5.23
CA TRP A 97 -3.03 -7.25 6.46
C TRP A 97 -3.98 -8.06 7.35
N PRO A 98 -3.46 -9.10 8.04
CA PRO A 98 -4.23 -9.83 9.04
C PRO A 98 -4.84 -8.91 10.09
N LEU A 99 -6.05 -9.24 10.52
CA LEU A 99 -6.82 -8.49 11.48
C LEU A 99 -6.74 -9.14 12.86
N VAL A 100 -6.49 -8.34 13.89
CA VAL A 100 -6.85 -8.67 15.27
C VAL A 100 -7.85 -7.63 15.78
N GLU A 101 -8.95 -8.10 16.35
CA GLU A 101 -9.93 -7.26 17.03
C GLU A 101 -9.54 -7.17 18.51
N LEU A 102 -9.50 -5.96 19.05
CA LEU A 102 -9.16 -5.68 20.44
C LEU A 102 -10.42 -5.35 21.23
N SER A 103 -10.53 -5.92 22.44
CA SER A 103 -11.49 -5.48 23.45
C SER A 103 -11.17 -4.09 23.98
N GLY A 104 -12.12 -3.44 24.65
CA GLY A 104 -11.91 -2.10 25.23
C GLY A 104 -10.70 -2.01 26.17
N GLU A 105 -10.49 -3.03 27.01
CA GLU A 105 -9.33 -3.09 27.92
C GLU A 105 -8.01 -3.23 27.16
N GLU A 106 -7.98 -4.05 26.10
CA GLU A 106 -6.80 -4.23 25.26
C GLU A 106 -6.48 -2.99 24.44
N VAL A 107 -7.49 -2.26 23.97
CA VAL A 107 -7.31 -0.97 23.29
C VAL A 107 -6.56 0.01 24.21
N ASP A 108 -6.98 0.14 25.47
CA ASP A 108 -6.32 1.02 26.43
C ASP A 108 -4.87 0.61 26.70
N LEU A 109 -4.60 -0.69 26.85
CA LEU A 109 -3.25 -1.23 27.02
C LEU A 109 -2.37 -0.92 25.80
N VAL A 110 -2.84 -1.26 24.60
CA VAL A 110 -2.11 -1.09 23.34
C VAL A 110 -1.81 0.38 23.05
N ARG A 111 -2.74 1.30 23.37
CA ARG A 111 -2.52 2.75 23.23
C ARG A 111 -1.35 3.26 24.07
N HIS A 112 -1.08 2.63 25.21
CA HIS A 112 0.07 2.94 26.07
C HIS A 112 1.32 2.09 25.75
N GLY A 113 1.28 1.30 24.67
CA GLY A 113 2.40 0.47 24.21
C GLY A 113 2.56 -0.85 24.96
N HIS A 114 1.58 -1.23 25.79
CA HIS A 114 1.58 -2.51 26.47
C HIS A 114 1.23 -3.65 25.52
N ARG A 115 1.73 -4.84 25.85
CA ARG A 115 1.43 -6.07 25.14
C ARG A 115 0.07 -6.61 25.54
N VAL A 116 -0.56 -7.33 24.62
CA VAL A 116 -1.80 -8.08 24.86
C VAL A 116 -1.65 -9.51 24.34
N PRO A 117 -2.38 -10.50 24.87
CA PRO A 117 -2.26 -11.89 24.43
C PRO A 117 -2.55 -12.06 22.93
N ALA A 118 -1.83 -12.97 22.27
CA ALA A 118 -2.08 -13.40 20.90
C ALA A 118 -2.35 -14.92 20.87
N ASP A 119 -3.16 -15.37 19.91
CA ASP A 119 -3.33 -16.80 19.68
C ASP A 119 -2.02 -17.42 19.15
N PRO A 120 -1.68 -18.67 19.52
CA PRO A 120 -0.45 -19.33 19.07
C PRO A 120 -0.29 -19.43 17.55
N GLU A 121 -1.40 -19.48 16.82
CA GLU A 121 -1.43 -19.57 15.35
C GLU A 121 -1.52 -18.18 14.67
N SER A 122 -1.38 -17.11 15.44
CA SER A 122 -1.46 -15.75 14.93
C SER A 122 -0.28 -15.42 13.99
N PRO A 123 -0.52 -14.66 12.91
CA PRO A 123 0.54 -14.25 12.01
C PRO A 123 1.56 -13.33 12.70
N GLU A 124 2.74 -13.17 12.09
CA GLU A 124 3.81 -12.32 12.63
C GLU A 124 3.37 -10.85 12.75
N TRP A 125 2.58 -10.35 11.81
CA TRP A 125 2.12 -8.96 11.76
C TRP A 125 0.63 -8.88 11.58
N ALA A 126 -0.01 -7.94 12.30
CA ALA A 126 -1.43 -7.66 12.16
C ALA A 126 -1.73 -6.17 12.32
N ARG A 127 -2.87 -5.75 11.77
CA ARG A 127 -3.53 -4.50 12.13
C ARG A 127 -4.50 -4.80 13.27
N ALA A 128 -4.38 -4.02 14.34
CA ALA A 128 -5.24 -4.11 15.51
C ALA A 128 -6.37 -3.08 15.38
N LEU A 129 -7.62 -3.56 15.37
CA LEU A 129 -8.81 -2.72 15.27
C LEU A 129 -9.63 -2.76 16.57
N THR A 130 -10.42 -1.72 16.81
CA THR A 130 -11.51 -1.78 17.80
C THR A 130 -12.66 -2.65 17.28
N GLU A 131 -13.60 -3.00 18.16
CA GLU A 131 -14.89 -3.62 17.78
C GLU A 131 -15.70 -2.77 16.77
N GLN A 132 -15.46 -1.45 16.72
CA GLN A 132 -16.09 -0.55 15.75
C GLN A 132 -15.34 -0.48 14.41
N GLY A 133 -14.19 -1.14 14.28
CA GLY A 133 -13.38 -1.20 13.05
C GLY A 133 -12.34 -0.09 12.92
N ASP A 134 -12.09 0.70 13.97
CA ASP A 134 -11.10 1.77 13.96
C ASP A 134 -9.69 1.22 14.17
N LEU A 135 -8.72 1.71 13.39
CA LEU A 135 -7.33 1.28 13.48
C LEU A 135 -6.64 1.82 14.73
N VAL A 136 -6.27 0.93 15.64
CA VAL A 136 -5.58 1.26 16.89
C VAL A 136 -4.07 1.20 16.70
N ALA A 137 -3.56 0.10 16.14
CA ALA A 137 -2.12 -0.11 16.00
C ALA A 137 -1.75 -1.08 14.89
N LEU A 138 -0.49 -1.03 14.46
CA LEU A 138 0.21 -2.18 13.88
C LEU A 138 0.91 -2.92 15.01
N VAL A 139 0.66 -4.22 15.08
CA VAL A 139 1.20 -5.10 16.12
C VAL A 139 2.03 -6.21 15.49
N GLU A 140 3.05 -6.64 16.23
CA GLU A 140 3.90 -7.78 15.90
C GLU A 140 3.69 -8.86 16.96
N ASN A 141 3.51 -10.12 16.54
CA ASN A 141 3.42 -11.25 17.45
C ASN A 141 4.82 -11.64 17.92
N ILE A 142 5.07 -11.50 19.22
CA ILE A 142 6.31 -11.91 19.87
C ILE A 142 5.93 -12.86 21.00
N GLU A 143 6.28 -14.15 20.84
CA GLU A 143 6.05 -15.18 21.87
C GLU A 143 4.59 -15.31 22.32
N ASN A 144 3.64 -15.21 21.39
CA ASN A 144 2.18 -15.24 21.64
C ASN A 144 1.66 -14.00 22.40
N GLU A 145 2.34 -12.86 22.22
CA GLU A 145 1.85 -11.56 22.64
C GLU A 145 1.94 -10.56 21.49
N TRP A 146 0.89 -9.77 21.29
CA TRP A 146 0.89 -8.65 20.37
C TRP A 146 1.64 -7.47 20.98
N GLN A 147 2.81 -7.15 20.42
CA GLN A 147 3.58 -5.95 20.75
C GLN A 147 3.19 -4.81 19.81
N PRO A 148 2.71 -3.66 20.33
CA PRO A 148 2.47 -2.48 19.50
C PRO A 148 3.79 -1.93 18.92
N ARG A 149 3.82 -1.74 17.60
CA ARG A 149 4.95 -1.16 16.87
C ARG A 149 4.65 0.23 16.33
N LYS A 150 3.40 0.45 15.95
CA LYS A 150 2.90 1.78 15.55
C LYS A 150 1.50 1.95 16.11
N VAL A 151 1.34 2.85 17.06
CA VAL A 151 0.03 3.23 17.60
C VAL A 151 -0.49 4.44 16.82
N PHE A 152 -1.77 4.41 16.48
CA PHE A 152 -2.50 5.51 15.86
C PHE A 152 -3.36 6.19 16.92
N LEU A 153 -3.42 7.52 16.86
CA LEU A 153 -4.32 8.29 17.71
C LEU A 153 -5.73 8.11 17.17
N ILE A 154 -6.60 7.51 17.97
CA ILE A 154 -8.03 7.49 17.74
C ILE A 154 -8.57 8.62 18.64
N GLU A 155 -8.99 9.71 17.99
CA GLU A 155 -9.66 10.85 18.64
C GLU A 155 -11.11 10.53 19.00
#